data_AF-K4KWE6-F1
#
_entry.id   AF-K4KWE6-F1
#
_cell.length_a   1.000
_cell.length_b   1.000
_cell.length_c   1.000
_cell.angle_alpha   90.00
_cell.angle_beta   90.00
_cell.angle_gamma   90.00
#
_symmetry.space_group_name_H-M   'P 1'
#
loop_
_entity.id
_entity.type
_entity.pdbx_description
1 polymer ?
#
loop_
_entity_poly.entity_id
_entity_poly.type
_entity_poly.pdbx_seq_one_letter_code
_entity_poly.pdbx_strand_id
1 'polypeptide(L)'
;MKPVLPGLLVFALMTFACQAQDTDIQPPAQRMHPSWDLNGDGINDCETDGSCDHSVDYTQPRNTQPTFDCRLAESQVTEHICAHPQLGLLDQHLARAFRLAQSQAADPAMLKAEQRGWIKGRDDCWKSDDLNACITDAYKRRIAELESGRFAGQSLN
;
A
#
# COMPACT_ATOMS: atom_id res chain seq x y z
N MET A 1 13.80 -51.39 -72.15
CA MET A 1 13.97 -52.50 -71.19
C MET A 1 14.97 -52.09 -70.11
N LYS A 2 14.48 -51.74 -68.91
CA LYS A 2 14.90 -52.27 -67.59
C LYS A 2 13.97 -51.63 -66.54
N PRO A 3 13.29 -52.43 -65.69
CA PRO A 3 12.31 -51.97 -64.70
C PRO A 3 12.97 -51.76 -63.32
N VAL A 4 12.25 -51.12 -62.39
CA VAL A 4 11.92 -51.62 -61.02
C VAL A 4 11.25 -50.50 -60.20
N LEU A 5 10.18 -50.91 -59.52
CA LEU A 5 9.17 -50.26 -58.66
C LEU A 5 9.70 -49.75 -57.30
N PRO A 6 8.86 -49.42 -56.29
CA PRO A 6 7.84 -48.38 -56.18
C PRO A 6 8.02 -47.54 -54.89
N GLY A 7 7.41 -46.35 -54.81
CA GLY A 7 7.32 -45.58 -53.57
C GLY A 7 5.88 -45.29 -53.19
N LEU A 8 5.31 -46.10 -52.29
CA LEU A 8 4.12 -45.73 -51.51
C LEU A 8 4.48 -44.58 -50.57
N LEU A 9 3.65 -43.54 -50.52
CA LEU A 9 3.38 -42.71 -49.32
C LEU A 9 2.15 -41.84 -49.65
N VAL A 10 0.95 -42.25 -49.23
CA VAL A 10 0.28 -41.95 -47.95
C VAL A 10 -0.32 -40.54 -47.91
N PHE A 11 -1.64 -40.55 -47.74
CA PHE A 11 -2.57 -39.45 -47.54
C PHE A 11 -2.14 -38.45 -46.47
N ALA A 12 -2.39 -37.15 -46.71
CA ALA A 12 -2.87 -36.26 -45.65
C ALA A 12 -3.71 -35.13 -46.28
N LEU A 13 -5.04 -35.24 -46.13
CA LEU A 13 -5.97 -34.13 -46.27
C LEU A 13 -5.65 -33.13 -45.15
N MET A 14 -4.94 -32.04 -45.47
CA MET A 14 -4.84 -30.91 -44.54
C MET A 14 -6.01 -29.97 -44.77
N THR A 15 -7.06 -30.16 -43.98
CA THR A 15 -8.02 -29.13 -43.62
C THR A 15 -7.28 -27.93 -43.05
N PHE A 16 -7.23 -26.84 -43.80
CA PHE A 16 -6.80 -25.54 -43.28
C PHE A 16 -7.88 -25.01 -42.33
N ALA A 17 -7.65 -25.14 -41.03
CA ALA A 17 -8.42 -24.42 -40.03
C ALA A 17 -8.07 -22.92 -40.11
N CYS A 18 -9.09 -22.05 -40.04
CA CYS A 18 -8.89 -20.63 -39.80
C CYS A 18 -8.16 -20.45 -38.46
N GLN A 19 -6.91 -19.98 -38.50
CA GLN A 19 -6.22 -19.52 -37.32
C GLN A 19 -6.76 -18.13 -36.96
N ALA A 20 -7.56 -18.04 -35.90
CA ALA A 20 -7.76 -16.79 -35.19
C ALA A 20 -6.43 -16.46 -34.50
N GLN A 21 -5.74 -15.45 -35.01
CA GLN A 21 -4.59 -14.88 -34.33
C GLN A 21 -5.16 -13.81 -33.41
N ASP A 22 -5.35 -14.18 -32.14
CA ASP A 22 -5.56 -13.20 -31.08
C ASP A 22 -4.25 -12.45 -30.88
N THR A 23 -3.96 -11.50 -31.77
CA THR A 23 -3.01 -10.44 -31.46
C THR A 23 -3.71 -9.49 -30.50
N ASP A 24 -3.75 -9.90 -29.23
CA ASP A 24 -4.06 -9.01 -28.12
C ASP A 24 -2.90 -8.01 -27.98
N ILE A 25 -2.86 -7.00 -28.86
CA ILE A 25 -2.12 -5.77 -28.60
C ILE A 25 -3.07 -4.88 -27.79
N GLN A 26 -3.24 -5.24 -26.53
CA GLN A 26 -3.68 -4.26 -25.54
C GLN A 26 -2.51 -3.27 -25.37
N PRO A 27 -2.74 -1.94 -25.40
CA PRO A 27 -1.71 -0.96 -25.08
C PRO A 27 -1.11 -1.29 -23.70
N PRO A 28 0.17 -0.98 -23.40
CA PRO A 28 0.71 -1.25 -22.08
C PRO A 28 -0.08 -0.44 -21.06
N ALA A 29 -1.05 -1.10 -20.42
CA ALA A 29 -1.63 -0.62 -19.17
C ALA A 29 -0.42 -0.45 -18.26
N GLN A 30 -0.10 0.80 -17.94
CA GLN A 30 1.01 1.18 -17.07
C GLN A 30 0.98 0.27 -15.85
N ARG A 31 1.90 -0.70 -15.82
CA ARG A 31 1.92 -1.69 -14.74
C ARG A 31 2.30 -0.93 -13.47
N MET A 32 1.42 -1.03 -12.48
CA MET A 32 1.69 -0.57 -11.12
C MET A 32 3.07 -1.05 -10.65
N HIS A 33 3.81 -0.18 -9.98
CA HIS A 33 5.14 -0.52 -9.49
C HIS A 33 5.05 -1.61 -8.41
N PRO A 34 5.92 -2.65 -8.42
CA PRO A 34 5.83 -3.78 -7.48
C PRO A 34 5.85 -3.40 -5.99
N SER A 35 6.39 -2.24 -5.65
CA SER A 35 6.37 -1.73 -4.26
C SER A 35 4.97 -1.41 -3.72
N TRP A 36 3.95 -1.41 -4.58
CA TRP A 36 2.55 -1.23 -4.19
C TRP A 36 1.84 -2.56 -3.91
N ASP A 37 2.53 -3.69 -4.02
CA ASP A 37 2.06 -5.04 -3.69
C ASP A 37 3.17 -5.74 -2.88
N LEU A 38 3.32 -5.34 -1.61
CA LEU A 38 4.39 -5.85 -0.73
C LEU A 38 4.15 -7.30 -0.31
N ASN A 39 2.89 -7.74 -0.23
CA ASN A 39 2.53 -9.09 0.16
C ASN A 39 2.47 -10.07 -1.02
N GLY A 40 2.49 -9.57 -2.27
CA GLY A 40 2.51 -10.35 -3.49
C GLY A 40 1.18 -11.03 -3.81
N ASP A 41 0.06 -10.52 -3.30
CA ASP A 41 -1.26 -11.13 -3.52
C ASP A 41 -1.93 -10.66 -4.82
N GLY A 42 -1.29 -9.74 -5.56
CA GLY A 42 -1.77 -9.20 -6.82
C GLY A 42 -2.84 -8.12 -6.67
N ILE A 43 -3.20 -7.74 -5.44
CA ILE A 43 -4.01 -6.59 -5.10
C ILE A 43 -3.06 -5.47 -4.66
N ASN A 44 -3.39 -4.23 -4.99
CA ASN A 44 -2.59 -3.13 -4.47
C ASN A 44 -2.80 -3.02 -2.95
N ASP A 45 -1.72 -2.84 -2.20
CA ASP A 45 -1.76 -2.71 -0.74
C ASP A 45 -2.61 -1.50 -0.31
N CYS A 46 -2.75 -0.49 -1.19
CA CYS A 46 -3.50 0.72 -0.86
C CYS A 46 -5.02 0.47 -0.75
N GLU A 47 -5.55 -0.53 -1.46
CA GLU A 47 -6.95 -0.95 -1.37
C GLU A 47 -7.20 -1.56 0.00
N THR A 48 -6.23 -2.35 0.48
CA THR A 48 -6.34 -3.07 1.75
C THR A 48 -6.20 -2.14 2.95
N ASP A 49 -5.29 -1.17 2.90
CA ASP A 49 -5.06 -0.22 3.98
C ASP A 49 -5.92 1.07 3.88
N GLY A 50 -6.72 1.21 2.82
CA GLY A 50 -7.57 2.38 2.57
C GLY A 50 -6.78 3.66 2.27
N SER A 51 -5.51 3.54 1.88
CA SER A 51 -4.63 4.68 1.58
C SER A 51 -4.63 5.12 0.12
N CYS A 52 -5.43 4.50 -0.76
CA CYS A 52 -5.45 4.88 -2.17
C CYS A 52 -5.79 6.36 -2.36
N ASP A 53 -4.97 7.03 -3.16
CA ASP A 53 -5.07 8.44 -3.50
C ASP A 53 -4.85 8.57 -5.00
N HIS A 54 -5.88 9.02 -5.72
CA HIS A 54 -5.86 9.18 -7.18
C HIS A 54 -4.89 10.26 -7.67
N SER A 55 -4.29 11.04 -6.76
CA SER A 55 -3.22 11.98 -7.10
C SER A 55 -1.84 11.34 -7.17
N VAL A 56 -1.70 10.09 -6.73
CA VAL A 56 -0.42 9.36 -6.72
C VAL A 56 -0.19 8.65 -8.07
N ASP A 57 1.02 8.80 -8.61
CA ASP A 57 1.48 8.00 -9.74
C ASP A 57 1.95 6.62 -9.25
N TYR A 58 1.06 5.63 -9.36
CA TYR A 58 1.31 4.24 -8.98
C TYR A 58 2.36 3.53 -9.84
N THR A 59 2.85 4.14 -10.92
CA THR A 59 3.97 3.59 -11.72
C THR A 59 5.33 3.84 -11.07
N GLN A 60 5.39 4.70 -10.06
CA GLN A 60 6.60 5.01 -9.30
C GLN A 60 6.70 4.17 -8.02
N PRO A 61 7.92 4.00 -7.46
CA PRO A 61 8.10 3.38 -6.16
C PRO A 61 7.25 4.05 -5.07
N ARG A 62 6.56 3.23 -4.27
CA ARG A 62 5.80 3.67 -3.11
C ARG A 62 6.75 4.26 -2.09
N ASN A 63 6.47 5.49 -1.65
CA ASN A 63 7.18 6.04 -0.51
C ASN A 63 6.69 5.37 0.78
N THR A 64 7.54 4.61 1.44
CA THR A 64 7.25 3.95 2.72
C THR A 64 7.96 4.59 3.91
N GLN A 65 8.59 5.75 3.72
CA GLN A 65 9.23 6.48 4.82
C GLN A 65 8.16 7.18 5.67
N PRO A 66 8.35 7.25 7.00
CA PRO A 66 7.45 8.01 7.86
C PRO A 66 7.48 9.51 7.51
N THR A 67 6.53 10.26 8.07
CA THR A 67 6.37 11.70 7.85
C THR A 67 7.37 12.56 8.64
N PHE A 68 8.13 11.96 9.56
CA PHE A 68 9.26 12.58 10.23
C PHE A 68 10.59 12.17 9.59
N ASP A 69 11.62 12.99 9.78
CA ASP A 69 12.95 12.73 9.22
C ASP A 69 13.65 11.61 9.99
N CYS A 70 13.87 10.47 9.34
CA CYS A 70 14.56 9.33 9.93
C CYS A 70 16.00 9.62 10.37
N ARG A 71 16.63 10.67 9.86
CA ARG A 71 17.96 11.11 10.32
C ARG A 71 17.92 11.80 11.69
N LEU A 72 16.73 12.21 12.13
CA LEU A 72 16.45 12.84 13.41
C LEU A 72 15.73 11.87 14.37
N ALA A 73 15.70 10.57 14.06
CA ALA A 73 15.19 9.57 14.97
C ALA A 73 16.14 9.45 16.18
N GLU A 74 15.59 9.63 17.39
CA GLU A 74 16.35 9.65 18.64
C GLU A 74 15.87 8.58 19.64
N SER A 75 14.87 7.77 19.27
CA SER A 75 14.31 6.72 20.13
C SER A 75 14.31 5.38 19.42
N GLN A 76 14.45 4.29 20.19
CA GLN A 76 14.35 2.92 19.68
C GLN A 76 13.06 2.71 18.87
N VAL A 77 11.95 3.33 19.29
CA VAL A 77 10.67 3.26 18.57
C VAL A 77 10.74 3.98 17.23
N THR A 78 11.29 5.20 17.17
CA THR A 78 11.39 5.96 15.91
C THR A 78 12.37 5.36 14.93
N GLU A 79 13.51 4.83 15.42
CA GLU A 79 14.43 4.03 14.61
C GLU A 79 13.76 2.78 14.05
N HIS A 80 12.98 2.07 14.88
CA HIS A 80 12.23 0.89 14.45
C HIS A 80 11.19 1.23 13.38
N ILE A 81 10.46 2.34 13.51
CA ILE A 81 9.53 2.83 12.49
C ILE A 81 10.26 3.10 11.17
N CYS A 82 11.42 3.75 11.21
CA CYS A 82 12.22 4.02 10.01
C CYS A 82 12.74 2.76 9.31
N ALA A 83 13.00 1.69 10.06
CA ALA A 83 13.47 0.42 9.51
C ALA A 83 12.36 -0.46 8.90
N HIS A 84 11.08 -0.20 9.23
CA HIS A 84 9.96 -1.07 8.84
C HIS A 84 8.97 -0.32 7.93
N PRO A 85 8.94 -0.61 6.62
CA PRO A 85 8.08 0.07 5.64
C PRO A 85 6.61 0.15 6.04
N GLN A 86 6.06 -0.91 6.62
CA GLN A 86 4.66 -0.99 7.05
C GLN A 86 4.35 0.03 8.16
N LEU A 87 5.29 0.28 9.07
CA LEU A 87 5.13 1.30 10.12
C LEU A 87 5.24 2.72 9.56
N GLY A 88 6.10 2.94 8.56
CA GLY A 88 6.14 4.22 7.85
C GLY A 88 4.85 4.53 7.09
N LEU A 89 4.23 3.52 6.48
CA LEU A 89 2.90 3.65 5.85
C LEU A 89 1.80 3.98 6.87
N LEU A 90 1.82 3.34 8.05
CA LEU A 90 0.90 3.68 9.15
C LEU A 90 1.10 5.12 9.65
N ASP A 91 2.35 5.58 9.75
CA ASP A 91 2.64 6.98 10.12
C ASP A 91 2.08 7.97 9.09
N GLN A 92 2.22 7.69 7.79
CA GLN A 92 1.61 8.48 6.73
C GLN A 92 0.07 8.51 6.81
N HIS A 93 -0.55 7.36 7.09
CA HIS A 93 -2.00 7.27 7.27
C HIS A 93 -2.46 8.09 8.45
N LEU A 94 -1.81 7.92 9.60
CA LEU A 94 -2.11 8.72 10.78
C LEU A 94 -1.97 10.22 10.49
N ALA A 95 -0.96 10.64 9.72
CA ALA A 95 -0.80 12.04 9.34
C ALA A 95 -1.96 12.55 8.46
N ARG A 96 -2.47 11.74 7.53
CA ARG A 96 -3.68 12.08 6.74
C ARG A 96 -4.91 12.20 7.63
N ALA A 97 -5.18 11.18 8.46
CA ALA A 97 -6.31 11.16 9.38
C ALA A 97 -6.27 12.35 10.35
N PHE A 98 -5.09 12.67 10.88
CA PHE A 98 -4.90 13.80 11.78
C PHE A 98 -5.16 15.16 11.10
N ARG A 99 -4.71 15.36 9.85
CA ARG A 99 -5.02 16.58 9.09
C ARG A 99 -6.52 16.74 8.86
N LEU A 100 -7.22 15.65 8.52
CA LEU A 100 -8.66 15.66 8.34
C LEU A 100 -9.39 15.94 9.65
N ALA A 101 -9.05 15.24 10.73
CA ALA A 101 -9.63 15.49 12.05
C ALA A 101 -9.39 16.93 12.51
N GLN A 102 -8.20 17.49 12.26
CA GLN A 102 -7.86 18.86 12.62
C GLN A 102 -8.68 19.91 11.85
N SER A 103 -9.00 19.68 10.57
CA SER A 103 -9.82 20.63 9.80
C SER A 103 -11.29 20.64 10.24
N GLN A 104 -11.74 19.59 10.92
CA GLN A 104 -13.11 19.44 11.42
C GLN A 104 -13.22 19.68 12.93
N ALA A 105 -12.09 19.76 13.64
CA ALA A 105 -12.08 19.75 15.09
C ALA A 105 -12.77 20.97 15.71
N ALA A 106 -13.59 20.75 16.73
CA ALA A 106 -14.16 21.82 17.55
C ALA A 106 -13.07 22.63 18.26
N ASP A 107 -12.04 21.92 18.73
CA ASP A 107 -10.86 22.49 19.37
C ASP A 107 -9.58 21.89 18.74
N PRO A 108 -9.08 22.50 17.64
CA PRO A 108 -7.85 22.05 16.99
C PRO A 108 -6.61 22.15 17.88
N ALA A 109 -6.59 23.04 18.88
CA ALA A 109 -5.45 23.21 19.78
C ALA A 109 -5.38 22.05 20.77
N MET A 110 -6.52 21.64 21.34
CA MET A 110 -6.63 20.44 22.17
C MET A 110 -6.22 19.20 21.38
N LEU A 111 -6.76 19.00 20.18
CA LEU A 111 -6.42 17.84 19.34
C LEU A 111 -4.90 17.77 19.04
N LYS A 112 -4.25 18.91 18.80
CA LYS A 112 -2.77 18.97 18.68
C LYS A 112 -2.06 18.57 19.97
N ALA A 113 -2.57 18.98 21.13
CA ALA A 113 -2.00 18.61 22.43
C ALA A 113 -2.12 17.11 22.68
N GLU A 114 -3.29 16.53 22.42
CA GLU A 114 -3.51 15.09 22.50
C GLU A 114 -2.60 14.31 21.56
N GLN A 115 -2.42 14.77 20.32
CA GLN A 115 -1.53 14.11 19.37
C GLN A 115 -0.08 14.07 19.85
N ARG A 116 0.42 15.16 20.46
CA ARG A 116 1.75 15.16 21.11
C ARG A 116 1.81 14.20 22.29
N GLY A 117 0.74 14.10 23.08
CA GLY A 117 0.62 13.12 24.17
C GLY A 117 0.66 11.69 23.65
N TRP A 118 -0.07 11.40 22.57
CA TRP A 118 -0.08 10.11 21.91
C TRP A 118 1.30 9.70 21.39
N ILE A 119 2.07 10.61 20.76
CA ILE A 119 3.44 10.31 20.29
C ILE A 119 4.30 9.79 21.45
N LYS A 120 4.22 10.45 22.62
CA LYS A 120 4.96 10.00 23.81
C LYS A 120 4.49 8.61 24.28
N GLY A 121 3.18 8.36 24.26
CA GLY A 121 2.61 7.07 24.62
C GLY A 121 2.97 5.94 23.65
N ARG A 122 3.07 6.22 22.33
CA ARG A 122 3.59 5.28 21.33
C ARG A 122 5.04 4.94 21.65
N ASP A 123 5.84 5.93 22.01
CA ASP A 123 7.26 5.72 22.26
C ASP A 123 7.51 4.83 23.50
N ASP A 124 6.55 4.72 24.44
CA ASP A 124 6.61 3.74 25.54
C ASP A 124 6.61 2.26 25.08
N CYS A 125 6.33 1.99 23.80
CA CYS A 125 6.47 0.64 23.22
C CYS A 125 7.88 0.05 23.34
N TRP A 126 8.92 0.86 23.64
CA TRP A 126 10.26 0.35 23.96
C TRP A 126 10.26 -0.66 25.13
N LYS A 127 9.24 -0.61 25.99
CA LYS A 127 9.05 -1.52 27.13
C LYS A 127 8.39 -2.85 26.76
N SER A 128 7.91 -3.01 25.53
CA SER A 128 7.18 -4.19 25.09
C SER A 128 8.15 -5.30 24.66
N ASP A 129 7.79 -6.55 24.95
CA ASP A 129 8.49 -7.73 24.43
C ASP A 129 8.37 -7.85 22.91
N ASP A 130 7.25 -7.36 22.33
CA ASP A 130 7.04 -7.25 20.89
C ASP A 130 6.88 -5.78 20.48
N LEU A 131 8.03 -5.17 20.18
CA LEU A 131 8.13 -3.78 19.78
C LEU A 131 7.29 -3.46 18.54
N ASN A 132 7.35 -4.32 17.51
CA ASN A 132 6.67 -4.08 16.24
C ASN A 132 5.14 -4.16 16.40
N ALA A 133 4.65 -5.19 17.12
CA ALA A 133 3.23 -5.33 17.38
C ALA A 133 2.71 -4.15 18.21
N CYS A 134 3.42 -3.75 19.27
CA CYS A 134 3.03 -2.60 20.09
C CYS A 134 2.88 -1.31 19.27
N ILE A 135 3.85 -0.99 18.41
CA ILE A 135 3.82 0.21 17.57
C ILE A 135 2.68 0.13 16.55
N THR A 136 2.52 -1.01 15.88
CA THR A 136 1.44 -1.27 14.91
C THR A 136 0.07 -0.99 15.55
N ASP A 137 -0.13 -1.53 16.74
CA ASP A 137 -1.34 -1.40 17.53
C ASP A 137 -1.60 0.06 17.96
N ALA A 138 -0.55 0.77 18.39
CA ALA A 138 -0.64 2.18 18.77
C ALA A 138 -1.07 3.07 17.59
N TYR A 139 -0.55 2.82 16.39
CA TYR A 139 -0.99 3.51 15.17
C TYR A 139 -2.44 3.19 14.83
N LYS A 140 -2.80 1.90 14.73
CA LYS A 140 -4.15 1.47 14.34
C LYS A 140 -5.22 2.04 15.26
N ARG A 141 -5.01 2.00 16.58
CA ARG A 141 -5.94 2.59 17.55
C ARG A 141 -6.11 4.08 17.35
N ARG A 142 -5.02 4.82 17.16
CA ARG A 142 -5.09 6.27 16.99
C ARG A 142 -5.72 6.69 15.67
N ILE A 143 -5.44 5.98 14.59
CA ILE A 143 -6.10 6.19 13.29
C ILE A 143 -7.61 6.02 13.45
N ALA A 144 -8.06 4.90 14.04
CA ALA A 144 -9.48 4.66 14.28
C ALA A 144 -10.13 5.75 15.15
N GLU A 145 -9.45 6.24 16.18
CA GLU A 145 -9.94 7.36 16.98
C GLU A 145 -10.11 8.65 16.16
N LEU A 146 -9.13 9.00 15.32
CA LEU A 146 -9.17 10.20 14.49
C LEU A 146 -10.27 10.11 13.43
N GLU A 147 -10.46 8.93 12.84
CA GLU A 147 -11.45 8.68 11.79
C GLU A 147 -12.88 8.51 12.33
N SER A 148 -13.05 8.21 13.62
CA SER A 148 -14.37 8.14 14.26
C SER A 148 -15.14 9.47 14.28
N GLY A 149 -14.47 10.59 14.00
CA GLY A 149 -15.08 11.92 14.01
C GLY A 149 -15.35 12.48 15.42
N ARG A 150 -14.90 11.82 16.49
CA ARG A 150 -15.16 12.25 17.89
C ARG A 150 -14.65 13.65 18.24
N PHE A 151 -13.75 14.19 17.41
CA PHE A 151 -13.16 15.52 17.59
C PHE A 151 -13.95 16.62 16.87
N ALA A 152 -14.88 16.25 15.99
CA ALA A 152 -15.60 17.19 15.15
C ALA A 152 -16.50 18.12 15.97
N GLY A 153 -16.41 19.43 15.69
CA GLY A 153 -17.40 20.39 16.16
C GLY A 153 -18.61 20.29 15.25
N GLN A 154 -19.74 19.80 15.76
CA GLN A 154 -20.92 19.53 14.95
C GLN A 154 -21.32 20.72 14.06
N SER A 155 -21.30 20.49 12.75
CA SER A 155 -22.44 20.79 11.89
C SER A 155 -22.51 19.70 10.83
N LEU A 156 -23.09 18.56 11.21
CA LEU A 156 -23.74 17.69 10.24
C LEU A 156 -25.01 18.43 9.83
N ASN A 157 -24.92 19.24 8.76
CA ASN A 157 -26.07 19.73 8.02
C ASN A 157 -26.34 18.79 6.86
#